data_AF-A0A0C3AK74-F1
#
_entry.id   AF-A0A0C3AK74-F1
#
_cell.length_a   1.000
_cell.length_b   1.000
_cell.length_c   1.000
_cell.angle_alpha   90.00
_cell.angle_beta   90.00
_cell.angle_gamma   90.00
#
_symmetry.space_group_name_H-M   'P 1'
#
loop_
_entity.id
_entity.type
_entity.pdbx_description
1 polymer ?
#
loop_
_entity_poly.entity_id
_entity_poly.type
_entity_poly.pdbx_seq_one_letter_code
_entity_poly.pdbx_strand_id
1 'polypeptide(L)'
;YRQARSALQCLRTDPEYLVTLHDITDNDLKVARDLTDERRFGQRSDTLPWFWWTGNPADVGSPHMQEFYRVSWLRAKAHFCRWSEELTLVEYEMKWTVNWFHWQENKWKQRLRDVDDEERPAGLDSYGHKQVALWNALAD
;
A
#
# COMPACT_ATOMS: atom_id res chain seq x y z
N TYR A 1 27.77 -3.10 -21.22
CA TYR A 1 27.65 -4.57 -21.26
C TYR A 1 27.68 -5.12 -22.69
N ARG A 2 26.65 -4.89 -23.53
CA ARG A 2 26.54 -5.45 -24.89
C ARG A 2 27.81 -5.25 -25.75
N GLN A 3 28.36 -4.04 -25.76
CA GLN A 3 29.60 -3.72 -26.47
C GLN A 3 30.83 -4.47 -25.91
N ALA A 4 30.94 -4.58 -24.58
CA ALA A 4 32.04 -5.30 -23.93
C ALA A 4 31.96 -6.82 -24.20
N ARG A 5 30.76 -7.41 -24.15
CA ARG A 5 30.53 -8.82 -24.51
C ARG A 5 30.90 -9.12 -25.96
N SER A 6 30.52 -8.24 -26.89
CA SER A 6 30.91 -8.35 -28.31
C SER A 6 32.43 -8.25 -28.49
N ALA A 7 33.09 -7.33 -27.78
CA ALA A 7 34.55 -7.23 -27.81
C ALA A 7 35.23 -8.50 -27.27
N LEU A 8 34.74 -9.09 -26.17
CA LEU A 8 35.24 -10.35 -25.61
C LEU A 8 35.04 -11.54 -26.57
N GLN A 9 33.92 -11.57 -27.29
CA GLN A 9 33.70 -12.57 -28.35
C GLN A 9 34.71 -12.42 -29.49
N CYS A 10 35.02 -11.19 -29.90
CA CYS A 10 36.04 -10.91 -30.92
C CYS A 10 37.46 -11.25 -30.44
N LEU A 11 37.73 -11.10 -29.14
CA LEU A 11 39.04 -11.39 -28.52
C LEU A 11 39.30 -12.88 -28.26
N ARG A 12 38.38 -13.79 -28.66
CA ARG A 12 38.48 -15.26 -28.46
C ARG A 12 38.85 -15.65 -27.03
N THR A 13 38.21 -15.00 -26.06
CA THR A 13 38.32 -15.37 -24.64
C THR A 13 37.75 -16.78 -24.41
N ASP A 14 38.14 -17.40 -23.29
CA ASP A 14 37.71 -18.75 -22.90
C ASP A 14 36.19 -18.94 -23.11
N PRO A 15 35.78 -19.94 -23.92
CA PRO A 15 34.37 -20.21 -24.18
C PRO A 15 33.57 -20.49 -22.91
N GLU A 16 34.18 -21.05 -21.87
CA GLU A 16 33.50 -21.36 -20.61
C GLU A 16 33.10 -20.07 -19.87
N TYR A 17 33.97 -19.07 -19.88
CA TYR A 17 33.68 -17.75 -19.33
C TYR A 17 32.60 -17.02 -20.13
N LEU A 18 32.60 -17.13 -21.46
CA LEU A 18 31.58 -16.51 -22.31
C LEU A 18 30.17 -17.09 -22.09
N VAL A 19 30.05 -18.36 -21.70
CA VAL A 19 28.75 -18.99 -21.38
C VAL A 19 28.13 -18.36 -20.13
N THR A 20 28.92 -17.96 -19.14
CA THR A 20 28.41 -17.26 -17.95
C THR A 20 27.84 -15.87 -18.26
N LEU A 21 28.28 -15.25 -19.36
CA LEU A 21 27.82 -13.95 -19.83
C LEU A 21 26.64 -14.13 -20.80
N HIS A 22 25.44 -14.33 -20.23
CA HIS A 22 24.21 -14.42 -21.00
C HIS A 22 23.86 -13.10 -21.69
N ASP A 23 23.05 -13.16 -22.75
CA ASP A 23 22.58 -11.94 -23.40
C ASP A 23 21.53 -11.24 -22.53
N ILE A 24 21.52 -9.90 -22.54
CA ILE A 24 20.52 -9.11 -21.83
C ILE A 24 19.42 -8.76 -22.83
N THR A 25 18.31 -9.48 -22.74
CA THR A 25 17.13 -9.24 -23.56
C THR A 25 16.30 -8.10 -22.98
N ASP A 26 15.39 -7.53 -23.78
CA ASP A 26 14.46 -6.50 -23.30
C ASP A 26 13.53 -7.02 -22.19
N ASN A 27 13.30 -8.34 -22.12
CA ASN A 27 12.55 -8.95 -21.03
C ASN A 27 13.34 -8.94 -19.71
N ASP A 28 14.66 -9.03 -19.75
CA ASP A 28 15.53 -8.93 -18.56
C ASP A 28 15.64 -7.48 -18.05
N LEU A 29 15.38 -6.50 -18.92
CA LEU A 29 15.34 -5.07 -18.60
C LEU A 29 13.99 -4.61 -18.08
N LYS A 30 12.96 -5.46 -18.16
CA LYS A 30 11.73 -5.24 -17.41
C LYS A 30 12.10 -5.45 -15.95
N VAL A 31 12.30 -4.34 -15.26
CA VAL A 31 12.50 -4.34 -13.80
C VAL A 31 11.40 -5.19 -13.20
N ALA A 32 11.79 -6.18 -12.39
CA ALA A 32 10.86 -6.98 -11.61
C ALA A 32 9.98 -5.98 -10.87
N ARG A 33 8.73 -5.84 -11.33
CA ARG A 33 7.92 -4.68 -10.97
C ARG A 33 7.59 -4.71 -9.48
N ASP A 34 7.80 -5.86 -8.83
CA ASP A 34 7.81 -6.08 -7.39
C ASP A 34 8.79 -5.19 -6.60
N LEU A 35 9.88 -4.71 -7.22
CA LEU A 35 10.83 -3.77 -6.62
C LEU A 35 10.45 -2.30 -6.80
N THR A 36 9.64 -1.99 -7.81
CA THR A 36 9.28 -0.60 -8.18
C THR A 36 7.85 -0.22 -7.82
N ASP A 37 6.95 -1.21 -7.76
CA ASP A 37 5.53 -1.05 -7.47
C ASP A 37 5.09 -2.13 -6.48
N GLU A 38 5.26 -1.82 -5.21
CA GLU A 38 4.95 -2.69 -4.07
C GLU A 38 3.45 -3.00 -3.93
N ARG A 39 2.57 -2.32 -4.68
CA ARG A 39 1.10 -2.41 -4.56
C ARG A 39 0.44 -3.29 -5.63
N ARG A 40 1.21 -3.94 -6.50
CA ARG A 40 0.66 -4.73 -7.59
C ARG A 40 0.11 -6.08 -7.11
N PHE A 41 -1.12 -6.40 -7.51
CA PHE A 41 -1.69 -7.75 -7.38
C PHE A 41 -1.01 -8.72 -8.36
N GLY A 42 -0.68 -9.92 -7.88
CA GLY A 42 -0.18 -11.01 -8.74
C GLY A 42 1.34 -11.12 -8.88
N GLN A 43 2.11 -10.85 -7.81
CA GLN A 43 3.57 -11.01 -7.74
C GLN A 43 4.07 -12.47 -7.88
N ARG A 44 3.24 -13.41 -8.34
CA ARG A 44 3.50 -14.84 -8.16
C ARG A 44 4.45 -15.46 -9.20
N SER A 45 4.97 -14.72 -10.20
CA SER A 45 5.90 -15.33 -11.16
C SER A 45 6.72 -14.37 -12.04
N ASP A 46 7.11 -13.18 -11.57
CA ASP A 46 8.08 -12.42 -12.37
C ASP A 46 9.46 -13.05 -12.13
N THR A 47 9.94 -13.83 -13.11
CA THR A 47 11.28 -14.41 -13.09
C THR A 47 12.31 -13.28 -13.00
N LEU A 48 13.03 -13.23 -11.89
CA LEU A 48 14.15 -12.29 -11.71
C LEU A 48 15.14 -12.47 -12.86
N PRO A 49 15.60 -11.36 -13.48
CA PRO A 49 16.62 -11.42 -14.52
C PRO A 49 17.86 -12.19 -14.06
N TRP A 50 18.46 -12.96 -14.98
CA TRP A 50 19.57 -13.87 -14.67
C TRP A 50 20.76 -13.19 -13.99
N PHE A 51 20.98 -11.89 -14.23
CA PHE A 51 22.10 -11.14 -13.64
C PHE A 51 21.88 -10.72 -12.18
N TRP A 52 20.64 -10.81 -11.66
CA TRP A 52 20.36 -10.66 -10.23
C TRP A 52 20.56 -11.97 -9.46
N TRP A 53 20.71 -13.10 -10.15
CA TRP A 53 21.07 -14.36 -9.52
C TRP A 53 22.56 -14.34 -9.17
N THR A 54 22.85 -14.50 -7.87
CA THR A 54 24.21 -14.79 -7.39
C THR A 54 24.38 -16.31 -7.32
N GLY A 55 24.97 -16.89 -8.37
CA GLY A 55 25.23 -18.33 -8.49
C GLY A 55 24.49 -18.98 -9.66
N ASN A 56 24.51 -20.32 -9.71
CA ASN A 56 23.76 -21.07 -10.71
C ASN A 56 22.25 -20.87 -10.44
N PRO A 57 21.42 -20.48 -11.42
CA PRO A 57 19.97 -20.33 -11.24
C PRO A 57 19.25 -21.61 -10.81
N ALA A 58 19.88 -22.78 -10.98
CA ALA A 58 19.38 -24.04 -10.41
C ALA A 58 19.57 -24.16 -8.88
N ASP A 59 20.43 -23.31 -8.30
CA ASP A 59 20.78 -23.30 -6.88
C ASP A 59 19.91 -22.27 -6.14
N VAL A 60 18.62 -22.60 -6.02
CA VAL A 60 17.59 -21.81 -5.30
C VAL A 60 17.93 -21.63 -3.81
N GLY A 61 18.97 -22.33 -3.32
CA GLY A 61 19.44 -22.32 -1.94
C GLY A 61 20.57 -21.34 -1.64
N SER A 62 21.02 -20.48 -2.56
CA SER A 62 22.12 -19.56 -2.24
C SER A 62 21.76 -18.64 -1.07
N PRO A 63 22.66 -18.39 -0.09
CA PRO A 63 22.34 -17.58 1.09
C PRO A 63 21.80 -16.18 0.76
N HIS A 64 22.29 -15.58 -0.33
CA HIS A 64 21.82 -14.28 -0.79
C HIS A 64 20.37 -14.34 -1.30
N MET A 65 20.02 -15.38 -2.06
CA MET A 65 18.68 -15.54 -2.61
C MET A 65 17.66 -15.87 -1.51
N GLN A 66 18.06 -16.66 -0.51
CA GLN A 66 17.23 -16.92 0.67
C GLN A 66 16.91 -15.63 1.43
N GLU A 67 17.89 -14.76 1.67
CA GLU A 67 17.67 -13.48 2.32
C GLU A 67 16.78 -12.54 1.50
N PHE A 68 16.96 -12.51 0.17
CA PHE A 68 16.10 -11.74 -0.73
C PHE A 68 14.63 -12.17 -0.60
N TYR A 69 14.35 -13.48 -0.72
CA TYR A 69 12.99 -14.01 -0.57
C TYR A 69 12.42 -13.82 0.82
N ARG A 70 13.25 -13.98 1.86
CA ARG A 70 12.85 -13.72 3.26
C ARG A 70 12.41 -12.27 3.44
N VAL A 71 13.18 -11.30 2.95
CA VAL A 71 12.82 -9.87 3.03
C VAL A 71 11.54 -9.59 2.24
N SER A 72 11.42 -10.13 1.03
CA SER A 72 10.21 -10.01 0.21
C SER A 72 8.98 -10.55 0.93
N TRP A 73 9.08 -11.72 1.54
CA TRP A 73 8.00 -12.32 2.32
C TRP A 73 7.67 -11.51 3.57
N LEU A 74 8.67 -11.02 4.31
CA LEU A 74 8.45 -10.17 5.48
C LEU A 74 7.71 -8.88 5.12
N ARG A 75 8.06 -8.24 4.00
CA ARG A 75 7.33 -7.07 3.49
C ARG A 75 5.90 -7.40 3.14
N ALA A 76 5.68 -8.46 2.35
CA ALA A 76 4.33 -8.89 1.99
C ALA A 76 3.46 -9.23 3.22
N LYS A 77 4.05 -9.89 4.22
CA LYS A 77 3.39 -10.16 5.50
C LYS A 77 3.06 -8.89 6.27
N ALA A 78 4.00 -7.94 6.35
CA ALA A 78 3.77 -6.66 7.03
C ALA A 78 2.62 -5.87 6.37
N HIS A 79 2.55 -5.86 5.03
CA HIS A 79 1.44 -5.26 4.31
C HIS A 79 0.11 -5.96 4.59
N PHE A 80 0.09 -7.29 4.54
CA PHE A 80 -1.10 -8.05 4.88
C PHE A 80 -1.60 -7.74 6.30
N CYS A 81 -0.70 -7.72 7.29
CA CYS A 81 -1.04 -7.36 8.66
C CYS A 81 -1.60 -5.93 8.73
N ARG A 82 -0.93 -4.95 8.12
CA ARG A 82 -1.38 -3.56 8.11
C ARG A 82 -2.76 -3.42 7.46
N TRP A 83 -3.00 -4.06 6.32
CA TRP A 83 -4.31 -4.00 5.65
C TRP A 83 -5.40 -4.69 6.47
N SER A 84 -5.08 -5.78 7.17
CA SER A 84 -6.02 -6.42 8.09
C SER A 84 -6.37 -5.50 9.28
N GLU A 85 -5.40 -4.75 9.79
CA GLU A 85 -5.61 -3.75 10.83
C GLU A 85 -6.44 -2.56 10.30
N GLU A 86 -6.06 -2.00 9.15
CA GLU A 86 -6.77 -0.90 8.48
C GLU A 86 -8.23 -1.26 8.20
N LEU A 87 -8.52 -2.48 7.72
CA LEU A 87 -9.89 -2.94 7.50
C LEU A 87 -10.72 -2.88 8.80
N THR A 88 -10.15 -3.39 9.88
CA THR A 88 -10.79 -3.38 11.20
C THR A 88 -11.00 -1.94 11.70
N LEU A 89 -9.99 -1.08 11.54
CA LEU A 89 -10.07 0.33 11.96
C LEU A 89 -11.13 1.10 11.17
N VAL A 90 -11.21 0.92 9.85
CA VAL A 90 -12.20 1.59 9.00
C VAL A 90 -13.63 1.24 9.41
N GLU A 91 -13.90 -0.01 9.77
CA GLU A 91 -15.23 -0.40 10.30
C GLU A 91 -15.57 0.34 11.59
N TYR A 92 -14.59 0.51 12.49
CA TYR A 92 -14.78 1.28 13.73
C TYR A 92 -14.90 2.78 13.45
N GLU A 93 -14.10 3.34 12.54
CA GLU A 93 -14.15 4.75 12.15
C GLU A 93 -15.51 5.12 11.56
N MET A 94 -16.10 4.27 10.71
CA MET A 94 -17.45 4.47 10.20
C MET A 94 -18.47 4.53 11.34
N LYS A 95 -18.41 3.58 12.28
CA LYS A 95 -19.30 3.57 13.47
C LYS A 95 -19.08 4.79 14.37
N TRP A 96 -17.83 5.18 14.61
CA TRP A 96 -17.49 6.34 15.42
C TRP A 96 -17.92 7.65 14.77
N THR A 97 -17.87 7.73 13.44
CA THR A 97 -18.34 8.89 12.68
C THR A 97 -19.84 9.11 12.86
N VAL A 98 -20.65 8.04 12.73
CA VAL A 98 -22.09 8.09 13.01
C VAL A 98 -22.37 8.47 14.47
N ASN A 99 -21.67 7.84 15.42
CA ASN A 99 -21.81 8.17 16.84
C ASN A 99 -21.43 9.63 17.13
N TRP A 100 -20.43 10.17 16.44
CA TRP A 100 -20.02 11.57 16.57
C TRP A 100 -21.09 12.51 16.03
N PHE A 101 -21.77 12.18 14.93
CA PHE A 101 -22.91 12.95 14.43
C PHE A 101 -24.08 12.97 15.44
N HIS A 102 -24.44 11.82 16.02
CA HIS A 102 -25.44 11.78 17.10
C HIS A 102 -25.00 12.58 18.34
N TRP A 103 -23.73 12.55 18.68
CA TRP A 103 -23.20 13.37 19.77
C TRP A 103 -23.32 14.87 19.47
N GLN A 104 -23.02 15.30 18.24
CA GLN A 104 -23.22 16.69 17.80
C GLN A 104 -24.69 17.10 17.82
N GLU A 105 -25.58 16.25 17.32
CA GLU A 105 -27.03 16.46 17.38
C GLU A 105 -27.48 16.69 18.84
N ASN A 106 -27.05 15.83 19.75
CA ASN A 106 -27.36 15.95 21.17
C ASN A 106 -26.76 17.21 21.80
N LYS A 107 -25.56 17.63 21.38
CA LYS A 107 -24.96 18.90 21.83
C LYS A 107 -25.79 20.10 21.40
N TRP A 108 -26.33 20.12 20.19
CA TRP A 108 -27.23 21.19 19.75
C TRP A 108 -28.57 21.15 20.47
N LYS A 109 -29.13 19.95 20.73
CA LYS A 109 -30.33 19.80 21.57
C LYS A 109 -30.11 20.31 23.00
N GLN A 110 -28.94 20.03 23.59
CA GLN A 110 -28.58 20.55 24.92
C GLN A 110 -28.49 22.08 24.91
N ARG A 111 -27.75 22.65 23.94
CA ARG A 111 -27.65 24.10 23.80
C ARG A 111 -29.02 24.78 23.70
N LEU A 112 -29.95 24.21 22.93
CA LEU A 112 -31.32 24.72 22.86
C LEU A 112 -32.08 24.62 24.19
N ARG A 113 -31.77 23.65 25.06
CA ARG A 113 -32.42 23.56 26.38
C ARG A 113 -31.82 24.51 27.41
N ASP A 114 -30.53 24.80 27.28
CA ASP A 114 -29.77 25.59 28.25
C ASP A 114 -29.89 27.12 28.04
N VAL A 115 -30.52 27.57 26.94
CA VAL A 115 -30.80 29.00 26.73
C VAL A 115 -32.07 29.39 27.49
N ASP A 116 -31.95 30.40 28.37
CA ASP A 116 -33.08 31.00 29.07
C ASP A 116 -34.04 31.72 28.11
N ASP A 117 -35.35 31.55 28.33
CA ASP A 117 -36.39 32.06 27.43
C ASP A 117 -36.47 33.60 27.38
N GLU A 118 -35.97 34.32 28.39
CA GLU A 118 -35.95 35.79 28.42
C GLU A 118 -34.94 36.41 27.43
N GLU A 119 -33.86 35.70 27.08
CA GLU A 119 -32.81 36.16 26.16
C GLU A 119 -32.85 35.44 24.80
N ARG A 120 -33.99 34.84 24.44
CA ARG A 120 -34.09 33.91 23.31
C ARG A 120 -34.62 34.55 22.02
N PRO A 121 -33.75 34.98 21.09
CA PRO A 121 -34.20 35.46 19.79
C PRO A 121 -34.68 34.29 18.91
N ALA A 122 -35.82 34.48 18.23
CA ALA A 122 -36.42 33.46 17.36
C ALA A 122 -35.49 32.92 16.25
N GLY A 123 -34.50 33.72 15.82
CA GLY A 123 -33.48 33.30 14.86
C GLY A 123 -32.56 32.19 15.40
N LEU A 124 -32.27 32.19 16.71
CA LEU A 124 -31.42 31.19 17.35
C LEU A 124 -32.09 29.82 17.35
N ASP A 125 -33.38 29.76 17.66
CA ASP A 125 -34.14 28.50 17.68
C ASP A 125 -34.24 27.89 16.28
N SER A 126 -34.58 28.70 15.28
CA SER A 126 -34.64 28.23 13.89
C SER A 126 -33.29 27.68 13.41
N TYR A 127 -32.18 28.32 13.79
CA TYR A 127 -30.84 27.84 13.47
C TYR A 127 -30.47 26.57 14.23
N GLY A 128 -30.76 26.51 15.54
CA GLY A 128 -30.46 25.34 16.36
C GLY A 128 -31.24 24.11 15.88
N HIS A 129 -32.53 24.25 15.57
CA HIS A 129 -33.32 23.17 14.98
C HIS A 129 -32.79 22.74 13.62
N LYS A 130 -32.34 23.69 12.77
CA LYS A 130 -31.67 23.37 11.51
C LYS A 130 -30.38 22.56 11.73
N GLN A 131 -29.57 22.91 12.73
CA GLN A 131 -28.36 22.16 13.07
C GLN A 131 -28.69 20.75 13.56
N VAL A 132 -29.69 20.60 14.43
CA VAL A 132 -30.16 19.28 14.89
C VAL A 132 -30.57 18.41 13.69
N ALA A 133 -31.40 18.95 12.79
CA ALA A 133 -31.84 18.24 11.60
C ALA A 133 -30.68 17.86 10.66
N LEU A 134 -29.69 18.75 10.50
CA LEU A 134 -28.49 18.47 9.70
C LEU A 134 -27.68 17.30 10.26
N TRP A 135 -27.37 17.33 11.56
CA TRP A 135 -26.56 16.28 12.19
C TRP A 135 -27.30 14.94 12.27
N ASN A 136 -28.62 14.98 12.44
CA ASN A 136 -29.46 13.79 12.36
C ASN A 136 -29.42 13.18 10.94
N ALA A 137 -29.59 14.00 9.90
CA ALA A 137 -29.53 13.55 8.51
C ALA A 137 -28.14 13.04 8.05
N LEU A 138 -27.06 13.42 8.74
CA LEU A 138 -25.72 12.88 8.48
C LEU A 138 -25.47 11.54 9.18
N ALA A 139 -26.26 11.22 10.20
CA ALA A 139 -26.16 9.97 10.96
C ALA A 139 -27.03 8.84 10.37
N ASP A 140 -28.08 9.19 9.61
CA ASP A 140 -28.93 8.28 8.83
C ASP A 140 -28.25 7.77 7.55
#